data_AF-A0A9X0FKJ3-F1
#
_entry.id   AF-A0A9X0FKJ3-F1
#
_cell.length_a   1.000
_cell.length_b   1.000
_cell.length_c   1.000
_cell.angle_alpha   90.00
_cell.angle_beta   90.00
_cell.angle_gamma   90.00
#
_symmetry.space_group_name_H-M   'P 1'
#
loop_
_entity.id
_entity.type
_entity.pdbx_description
1 polymer ?
#
loop_
_entity_poly.entity_id
_entity_poly.type
_entity_poly.pdbx_seq_one_letter_code
_entity_poly.pdbx_strand_id
1 'polypeptide(L)'
;MGRLGEPLSIDRLAAQAHMSRRTFVRAFRASTGTTPSAWIRTRRLDAARRLLETTDLSIDQVAADCGFGSAVTLRQNFASAFSTSPTDYRRRFTA
;
A
#
# COMPACT_ATOMS: atom_id res chain seq x y z
N MET A 1 9.52 13.86 -9.04
CA MET A 1 8.27 13.18 -8.62
C MET A 1 8.55 11.70 -8.41
N GLY A 2 8.58 11.24 -7.16
CA GLY A 2 8.95 9.86 -6.82
C GLY A 2 7.85 8.88 -7.19
N ARG A 3 8.13 8.01 -8.17
CA ARG A 3 7.24 6.93 -8.60
C ARG A 3 7.11 5.90 -7.47
N LEU A 4 5.95 5.86 -6.81
CA LEU A 4 5.57 4.78 -5.88
C LEU A 4 5.19 3.47 -6.61
N GLY A 5 5.21 3.47 -7.95
CA GLY A 5 4.93 2.31 -8.81
C GLY A 5 6.09 1.32 -8.99
N GLU A 6 7.29 1.61 -8.47
CA GLU A 6 8.38 0.65 -8.47
C GLU A 6 8.18 -0.34 -7.31
N PRO A 7 8.47 -1.64 -7.48
CA PRO A 7 8.24 -2.61 -6.44
C PRO A 7 9.08 -2.23 -5.22
N LEU A 8 8.40 -1.62 -4.24
CA LEU A 8 8.81 -1.50 -2.84
C LEU A 8 8.90 -2.91 -2.26
N SER A 9 9.80 -3.71 -2.81
CA SER A 9 10.13 -5.03 -2.33
C SER A 9 10.97 -4.86 -1.08
N ILE A 10 10.76 -5.77 -0.14
CA ILE A 10 11.50 -5.84 1.13
C ILE A 10 13.02 -5.73 0.89
N ASP A 11 13.52 -6.20 -0.25
CA ASP A 11 14.90 -6.07 -0.68
C ASP A 11 15.39 -4.61 -0.79
N ARG A 12 14.57 -3.67 -1.26
CA ARG A 12 14.97 -2.25 -1.31
C ARG A 12 15.05 -1.62 0.07
N LEU A 13 14.10 -1.92 0.94
CA LEU A 13 14.15 -1.44 2.33
C LEU A 13 15.31 -2.05 3.09
N ALA A 14 15.60 -3.34 2.85
CA ALA A 14 16.75 -4.02 3.43
C ALA A 14 18.06 -3.41 2.92
N ALA A 15 18.18 -3.17 1.61
CA ALA A 15 19.35 -2.52 1.01
C ALA A 15 19.57 -1.10 1.57
N GLN A 16 18.50 -0.30 1.70
CA GLN A 16 18.57 1.05 2.27
C GLN A 16 18.95 1.04 3.76
N ALA A 17 18.60 -0.04 4.48
CA ALA A 17 19.02 -0.27 5.86
C ALA A 17 20.41 -0.92 5.97
N HIS A 18 21.13 -1.13 4.86
CA HIS A 18 22.39 -1.87 4.78
C HIS A 18 22.33 -3.27 5.42
N MET A 19 21.17 -3.94 5.26
CA MET A 19 20.89 -5.25 5.82
C MET A 19 20.53 -6.25 4.73
N SER A 20 20.86 -7.52 4.96
CA SER A 20 20.25 -8.60 4.19
C SER A 20 18.75 -8.69 4.49
N ARG A 21 17.95 -9.16 3.51
CA ARG A 21 16.49 -9.33 3.65
C ARG A 21 16.08 -10.04 4.93
N ARG A 22 16.77 -11.12 5.29
CA ARG A 22 16.48 -11.91 6.52
C ARG A 22 16.70 -11.09 7.79
N THR A 23 17.80 -10.36 7.87
CA THR A 23 18.14 -9.51 9.02
C THR A 23 17.15 -8.37 9.15
N PHE A 24 16.83 -7.72 8.03
CA PHE A 24 15.84 -6.64 7.97
C PHE A 24 14.46 -7.10 8.44
N VAL A 25 13.93 -8.22 7.92
CA VAL A 25 12.61 -8.74 8.34
C VAL A 25 12.57 -9.02 9.84
N ARG A 26 13.63 -9.61 10.40
CA ARG A 26 13.71 -9.90 11.84
C ARG A 26 13.76 -8.62 12.67
N ALA A 27 14.64 -7.68 12.31
CA ALA A 27 14.78 -6.40 13.00
C ALA A 27 13.49 -5.58 12.92
N PHE A 28 12.86 -5.52 11.74
CA PHE A 28 11.60 -4.81 11.52
C PHE A 28 10.46 -5.42 12.35
N ARG A 29 10.36 -6.74 12.42
CA ARG A 29 9.35 -7.38 13.26
C ARG A 29 9.60 -7.12 14.74
N ALA A 30 10.85 -7.10 15.17
CA ALA A 30 11.21 -6.77 16.54
C ALA A 30 10.88 -5.31 16.91
N SER A 31 11.04 -4.36 15.97
CA SER A 31 10.73 -2.95 16.21
C SER A 31 9.25 -2.59 16.05
N THR A 32 8.57 -3.19 15.07
CA THR A 32 7.24 -2.76 14.59
C THR A 32 6.14 -3.76 14.97
N GLY A 33 6.51 -4.93 15.51
CA GLY A 33 5.57 -6.01 15.87
C GLY A 33 4.93 -6.76 14.70
N THR A 34 5.14 -6.31 13.46
CA THR A 34 4.54 -6.88 12.24
C THR A 34 5.58 -7.19 11.16
N THR A 35 5.18 -7.91 10.12
CA THR A 35 6.06 -8.19 8.99
C THR A 35 6.15 -6.98 8.05
N PRO A 36 7.30 -6.77 7.37
CA PRO A 36 7.42 -5.70 6.38
C PRO A 36 6.34 -5.75 5.29
N SER A 37 5.96 -6.94 4.80
CA SER A 37 4.89 -7.09 3.80
C SER A 37 3.54 -6.56 4.29
N ALA A 38 3.16 -6.89 5.52
CA ALA A 38 1.90 -6.43 6.11
C ALA A 38 1.94 -4.91 6.32
N TRP A 39 3.05 -4.38 6.82
CA TRP A 39 3.23 -2.94 7.00
C TRP A 39 3.17 -2.18 5.67
N ILE A 40 3.86 -2.66 4.63
CA ILE A 40 3.82 -2.04 3.29
C ILE A 40 2.39 -2.06 2.75
N ARG A 41 1.66 -3.16 2.93
CA ARG A 41 0.25 -3.26 2.52
C ARG A 41 -0.60 -2.18 3.19
N THR A 42 -0.47 -1.99 4.50
CA THR A 42 -1.17 -0.90 5.22
C THR A 42 -0.79 0.47 4.68
N ARG A 43 0.50 0.74 4.43
CA ARG A 43 0.95 2.03 3.87
C ARG A 43 0.42 2.28 2.46
N ARG A 44 0.32 1.24 1.64
CA ARG A 44 -0.29 1.31 0.29
C ARG A 44 -1.79 1.58 0.38
N LEU A 45 -2.49 0.95 1.32
CA LEU A 45 -3.90 1.21 1.57
C LEU A 45 -4.15 2.66 2.03
N ASP A 46 -3.31 3.20 2.90
CA ASP A 46 -3.38 4.61 3.31
C ASP A 46 -3.12 5.57 2.14
N ALA A 47 -2.20 5.22 1.24
CA ALA A 47 -1.95 6.00 0.02
C ALA A 47 -3.16 5.97 -0.92
N ALA A 48 -3.75 4.78 -1.12
CA ALA A 48 -4.95 4.63 -1.93
C ALA A 48 -6.10 5.47 -1.35
N ARG A 49 -6.29 5.45 -0.04
CA ARG A 49 -7.28 6.27 0.67
C ARG A 49 -7.13 7.76 0.37
N ARG A 50 -5.91 8.29 0.50
CA ARG A 50 -5.61 9.69 0.18
C ARG A 50 -5.92 10.01 -1.29
N LEU A 51 -5.50 9.16 -2.23
CA LEU A 51 -5.79 9.38 -3.65
C LEU A 51 -7.30 9.34 -3.96
N LEU A 52 -8.05 8.46 -3.29
CA LEU A 52 -9.51 8.41 -3.46
C LEU A 52 -10.20 9.67 -2.95
N GLU A 53 -9.67 10.30 -1.90
CA GLU A 53 -10.19 11.52 -1.26
C GLU A 53 -9.77 12.81 -2.00
N THR A 54 -8.57 12.84 -2.59
CA THR A 54 -8.00 14.07 -3.15
C THR A 54 -8.00 14.12 -4.68
N THR A 55 -8.39 13.03 -5.37
CA THR A 55 -8.31 12.93 -6.84
C THR A 55 -9.48 12.17 -7.45
N ASP A 56 -9.77 12.47 -8.71
CA ASP A 56 -10.76 11.77 -9.54
C ASP A 56 -10.19 10.60 -10.34
N LEU A 57 -8.99 10.11 -9.99
CA LEU A 57 -8.34 9.00 -10.69
C LEU A 57 -9.23 7.74 -10.70
N SER A 58 -9.18 6.97 -11.78
CA SER A 58 -9.89 5.69 -11.82
C SER A 58 -9.35 4.73 -10.75
N ILE A 59 -10.16 3.77 -10.30
CA ILE A 59 -9.71 2.77 -9.30
C ILE A 59 -8.52 1.95 -9.83
N ASP A 60 -8.41 1.79 -11.15
CA ASP A 60 -7.29 1.10 -11.79
C ASP A 60 -5.98 1.92 -11.71
N GLN A 61 -6.06 3.22 -11.98
CA GLN A 61 -4.94 4.15 -11.81
C GLN A 61 -4.48 4.21 -10.35
N VAL A 62 -5.41 4.31 -9.39
CA VAL A 62 -5.09 4.29 -7.96
C VAL A 62 -4.40 2.98 -7.57
N ALA A 63 -4.84 1.84 -8.12
CA ALA A 63 -4.23 0.55 -7.85
C ALA A 63 -2.81 0.44 -8.41
N ALA A 64 -2.56 0.97 -9.61
CA ALA A 64 -1.24 1.03 -10.21
C ALA A 64 -0.30 1.94 -9.39
N ASP A 65 -0.74 3.14 -9.05
CA ASP A 65 0.06 4.14 -8.32
C ASP A 65 0.40 3.69 -6.89
N CYS A 66 -0.50 2.94 -6.26
CA CYS A 66 -0.27 2.37 -4.93
C CYS A 66 0.45 1.02 -4.95
N GLY A 67 0.79 0.48 -6.13
CA GLY A 67 1.53 -0.78 -6.26
C GLY A 67 0.73 -2.05 -5.95
N PHE A 68 -0.60 -2.02 -6.10
CA PHE A 68 -1.45 -3.22 -6.04
C PHE A 68 -1.50 -3.99 -7.37
N GLY A 69 -1.08 -3.37 -8.48
CA GLY A 69 -0.97 -3.99 -9.80
C GLY A 69 -2.29 -4.17 -10.55
N SER A 70 -3.43 -4.25 -9.84
CA SER A 70 -4.76 -4.25 -10.47
C SER A 70 -5.83 -3.70 -9.53
N ALA A 71 -6.92 -3.16 -10.11
CA ALA A 71 -8.10 -2.76 -9.35
C ALA A 71 -8.70 -3.91 -8.51
N VAL A 72 -8.62 -5.15 -8.98
CA VAL A 72 -9.13 -6.34 -8.25
C VAL A 72 -8.34 -6.54 -6.96
N THR A 73 -7.01 -6.53 -7.04
CA THR A 73 -6.13 -6.67 -5.87
C THR A 73 -6.35 -5.53 -4.89
N LEU A 74 -6.45 -4.28 -5.36
CA LEU A 74 -6.78 -3.14 -4.50
C LEU A 74 -8.11 -3.36 -3.78
N ARG A 75 -9.19 -3.72 -4.49
CA ARG A 75 -10.52 -3.96 -3.89
C ARG A 75 -10.49 -5.03 -2.79
N GLN A 76 -9.85 -6.18 -3.04
CA GLN A 76 -9.74 -7.26 -2.06
C GLN A 76 -9.01 -6.79 -0.79
N ASN A 77 -7.89 -6.09 -0.97
CA ASN A 77 -7.10 -5.54 0.13
C ASN A 77 -7.86 -4.47 0.91
N PHE A 78 -8.55 -3.59 0.20
CA PHE A 78 -9.29 -2.47 0.77
C PHE A 78 -10.50 -2.95 1.56
N ALA A 79 -11.26 -3.91 1.01
CA ALA A 79 -12.38 -4.53 1.71
C ALA A 79 -11.92 -5.28 2.96
N SER A 80 -10.79 -5.99 2.90
CA SER A 80 -10.23 -6.68 4.06
C SER A 80 -9.79 -5.72 5.19
N ALA A 81 -9.43 -4.49 4.87
CA ALA A 81 -8.90 -3.53 5.83
C ALA A 81 -9.94 -2.52 6.35
N PHE A 82 -10.86 -2.09 5.49
CA PHE A 82 -11.81 -1.01 5.76
C PHE A 82 -13.28 -1.44 5.67
N SER A 83 -13.55 -2.73 5.39
CA SER A 83 -14.90 -3.29 5.27
C SER A 83 -15.80 -2.54 4.27
N THR A 84 -15.20 -1.93 3.25
CA THR A 84 -15.90 -1.21 2.18
C THR A 84 -15.12 -1.30 0.87
N SER A 85 -15.74 -0.91 -0.25
CA SER A 85 -15.06 -0.85 -1.55
C SER A 85 -14.39 0.51 -1.76
N PRO A 86 -13.29 0.60 -2.53
CA PRO A 86 -12.69 1.89 -2.90
C PRO A 86 -13.68 2.87 -3.55
N THR A 87 -14.62 2.36 -4.33
CA THR A 87 -15.65 3.17 -5.01
C THR A 87 -16.66 3.74 -4.03
N ASP A 88 -17.16 2.91 -3.11
CA ASP A 88 -18.12 3.36 -2.09
C ASP A 88 -17.45 4.28 -1.07
N TYR A 89 -16.18 4.01 -0.75
CA TYR A 89 -15.36 4.90 0.06
C TYR A 89 -15.29 6.29 -0.60
N ARG A 90 -14.86 6.39 -1.87
CA ARG A 90 -14.81 7.67 -2.59
C ARG A 90 -16.15 8.41 -2.53
N ARG A 91 -17.25 7.74 -2.85
CA ARG A 91 -18.59 8.33 -2.84
C ARG A 91 -18.98 8.95 -1.49
N ARG A 92 -18.48 8.42 -0.37
CA ARG A 92 -18.75 8.95 0.97
C ARG A 92 -17.93 10.21 1.31
N PHE A 93 -16.79 10.42 0.66
CA PHE A 93 -15.88 11.54 0.94
C PHE A 93 -15.92 12.65 -0.11
N THR A 94 -16.38 12.36 -1.33
CA THR A 94 -16.57 13.36 -2.40
C THR A 94 -17.97 13.96 -2.41
N ALA A 95 -18.68 13.93 -1.29
CA ALA A 95 -20.04 14.47 -1.13
C ALA A 95 -20.02 15.96 -0.74
#